data_AF-A0A9E9M1R8-F1
#
_entry.id   AF-A0A9E9M1R8-F1
#
_cell.length_a   1.000
_cell.length_b   1.000
_cell.length_c   1.000
_cell.angle_alpha   90.00
_cell.angle_beta   90.00
_cell.angle_gamma   90.00
#
_symmetry.space_group_name_H-M   'P 1'
#
loop_
_entity.id
_entity.type
_entity.pdbx_description
1 polymer ?
#
loop_
_entity_poly.entity_id
_entity_poly.type
_entity_poly.pdbx_seq_one_letter_code
_entity_poly.pdbx_strand_id
1 'polypeptide(L)'
;MMVSMKNEAGLVRQVKVGFSWTAFFFGGFPFFFRGMPVHGIIWIVLSMLTFGISNLFLMFIINRQTAHYYLEHGYRPVGDGWNIAGTKWGILAG
;
A
#
# COMPACT_ATOMS: atom_id res chain seq x y z
N MET A 1 2.24 -1.66 13.07
CA MET A 1 1.92 -0.23 13.26
C MET A 1 1.13 0.28 12.07
N MET A 2 0.30 1.31 12.30
CA MET A 2 -0.45 2.02 11.27
C MET A 2 0.12 3.43 11.15
N VAL A 3 0.16 3.97 9.94
CA VAL A 3 0.50 5.37 9.67
C VAL A 3 -0.70 6.04 9.03
N SER A 4 -1.07 7.19 9.59
CA SER A 4 -2.11 8.04 9.04
C SER A 4 -1.52 8.96 7.98
N MET A 5 -2.21 9.14 6.86
CA MET A 5 -1.83 10.08 5.82
C MET A 5 -3.02 10.96 5.49
N LYS A 6 -2.80 12.27 5.37
CA LYS A 6 -3.84 13.28 5.14
C LYS A 6 -3.51 14.10 3.90
N ASN A 7 -4.49 14.37 3.04
CA ASN A 7 -4.33 15.30 1.91
C ASN A 7 -4.88 16.70 2.26
N GLU A 8 -4.71 17.66 1.34
CA GLU A 8 -5.15 19.05 1.52
C GLU A 8 -6.67 19.19 1.67
N ALA A 9 -7.44 18.31 1.02
CA ALA A 9 -8.90 18.25 1.15
C ALA A 9 -9.37 17.69 2.50
N GLY A 10 -8.45 17.30 3.39
CA GLY A 10 -8.76 16.78 4.72
C GLY A 10 -9.03 15.28 4.80
N LEU A 11 -8.93 14.56 3.68
CA LEU A 11 -9.15 13.11 3.64
C LEU A 11 -8.02 12.37 4.35
N VAL A 12 -8.37 11.49 5.28
CA VAL A 12 -7.41 10.68 6.03
C VAL A 12 -7.46 9.22 5.57
N ARG A 13 -6.29 8.65 5.28
CA ARG A 13 -6.10 7.24 4.91
C ARG A 13 -5.10 6.59 5.84
N GLN A 14 -5.28 5.30 6.09
CA GLN A 14 -4.44 4.52 6.98
C GLN A 14 -3.64 3.49 6.19
N VAL A 15 -2.33 3.42 6.42
CA VAL A 15 -1.45 2.44 5.78
C VAL A 15 -0.74 1.60 6.85
N LYS A 16 -0.91 0.28 6.77
CA LYS A 16 -0.23 -0.67 7.67
C LYS A 16 1.21 -0.85 7.25
N VAL A 17 2.15 -0.86 8.18
CA VAL A 17 3.56 -1.23 7.89
C VAL A 17 3.73 -2.75 8.03
N GLY A 18 4.35 -3.38 7.02
CA GLY A 18 4.67 -4.81 7.01
C GLY A 18 3.61 -5.67 6.32
N PHE A 19 3.41 -6.89 6.83
CA PHE A 19 2.57 -7.93 6.22
C PHE A 19 1.09 -7.53 6.07
N SER A 20 0.53 -7.81 4.89
CA SER A 20 -0.87 -7.59 4.54
C SER A 20 -1.66 -8.89 4.49
N TRP A 21 -2.47 -9.14 5.53
CA TRP A 21 -3.40 -10.26 5.59
C TRP A 21 -4.43 -10.26 4.46
N THR A 22 -4.94 -9.07 4.10
CA THR A 22 -5.93 -8.97 3.02
C THR A 22 -5.35 -9.33 1.66
N ALA A 23 -4.08 -8.99 1.39
CA ALA A 23 -3.45 -9.37 0.13
C ALA A 23 -3.05 -10.85 0.09
N PHE A 24 -2.74 -11.46 1.24
CA PHE A 24 -2.47 -12.90 1.32
C PHE A 24 -3.68 -13.73 0.87
N PHE A 25 -4.88 -13.38 1.35
CA PHE A 25 -6.10 -14.12 1.01
C PHE A 25 -6.77 -13.68 -0.29
N PHE A 26 -6.63 -12.39 -0.68
CA PHE A 26 -7.38 -11.81 -1.79
C PHE A 26 -6.50 -11.23 -2.91
N GLY A 27 -5.19 -11.49 -2.92
CA GLY A 27 -4.29 -11.04 -3.98
C GLY A 27 -4.42 -9.54 -4.28
N GLY A 28 -4.74 -9.21 -5.54
CA GLY A 28 -4.88 -7.82 -6.01
C GLY A 28 -6.16 -7.09 -5.61
N PHE A 29 -7.19 -7.77 -5.07
CA PHE A 29 -8.46 -7.12 -4.73
C PHE A 29 -8.38 -5.95 -3.72
N PRO A 30 -7.49 -5.95 -2.71
CA PRO A 30 -7.37 -4.83 -1.78
C PRO A 30 -7.01 -3.49 -2.45
N PHE A 31 -6.42 -3.50 -3.64
CA PHE A 31 -6.08 -2.29 -4.36
C PHE A 31 -7.28 -1.45 -4.78
N PHE A 32 -8.42 -2.09 -5.09
CA PHE A 32 -9.64 -1.38 -5.49
C PHE A 32 -10.19 -0.53 -4.33
N PHE A 33 -10.18 -1.08 -3.11
CA PHE A 33 -10.58 -0.35 -1.90
C PHE A 33 -9.61 0.76 -1.49
N ARG A 34 -8.38 0.72 -2.03
CA ARG A 34 -7.34 1.73 -1.78
C ARG A 34 -7.33 2.85 -2.82
N GLY A 35 -8.19 2.78 -3.84
CA GLY A 35 -8.23 3.74 -4.95
C GLY A 35 -7.20 3.47 -6.05
N MET A 36 -6.65 2.26 -6.13
CA MET A 36 -5.60 1.88 -7.09
C MET A 36 -6.06 0.77 -8.06
N PRO A 37 -7.16 0.95 -8.82
CA PRO A 37 -7.76 -0.12 -9.61
C PRO A 37 -6.81 -0.71 -10.66
N VAL A 38 -5.97 0.12 -11.29
CA VAL A 38 -4.98 -0.34 -12.28
C VAL A 38 -3.98 -1.32 -11.66
N HIS A 39 -3.46 -1.01 -10.47
CA HIS A 39 -2.58 -1.92 -9.73
C HIS A 39 -3.31 -3.22 -9.39
N GLY A 40 -4.59 -3.14 -8.99
CA GLY A 40 -5.44 -4.30 -8.73
C GLY A 40 -5.53 -5.24 -9.94
N ILE A 41 -5.83 -4.70 -11.11
CA ILE A 41 -5.95 -5.47 -12.36
C ILE A 41 -4.61 -6.13 -12.72
N ILE A 42 -3.50 -5.38 -12.67
CA ILE A 42 -2.17 -5.91 -12.97
C ILE A 42 -1.83 -7.12 -12.08
N TRP A 43 -2.07 -7.00 -10.77
CA TRP A 43 -1.77 -8.08 -9.84
C TRP A 43 -2.73 -9.27 -9.98
N ILE A 44 -3.98 -9.06 -10.36
CA ILE A 44 -4.92 -10.15 -10.66
C ILE A 44 -4.44 -10.93 -11.89
N VAL A 45 -4.07 -10.24 -12.98
CA VAL A 45 -3.54 -10.89 -14.19
C VAL A 45 -2.24 -11.64 -13.87
N LEU A 46 -1.32 -11.01 -13.14
CA LEU A 46 -0.08 -11.66 -12.71
C LEU A 46 -0.34 -12.90 -11.83
N SER A 47 -1.34 -12.83 -10.95
CA SER A 47 -1.78 -13.97 -10.15
C SER A 47 -2.31 -15.10 -11.03
N MET A 48 -3.03 -14.80 -12.11
CA MET A 48 -3.50 -15.83 -13.05
C MET A 48 -2.32 -16.49 -13.78
N LEU A 49 -1.36 -15.70 -14.26
CA LEU A 49 -0.17 -16.20 -14.98
C LEU A 49 0.79 -17.01 -14.08
N THR A 50 0.84 -16.68 -12.79
CA THR A 50 1.71 -17.35 -11.80
C THR A 50 0.98 -18.37 -10.94
N PHE A 51 -0.27 -18.73 -11.28
CA PHE A 51 -1.11 -19.64 -10.49
C PHE A 51 -1.20 -19.26 -9.00
N GLY A 52 -1.28 -17.96 -8.70
CA GLY A 52 -1.42 -17.42 -7.35
C GLY A 52 -0.12 -17.17 -6.60
N ILE A 53 1.03 -17.62 -7.12
CA ILE A 53 2.33 -17.47 -6.45
C ILE A 53 2.69 -15.99 -6.25
N SER A 54 2.34 -15.11 -7.19
CA SER A 54 2.58 -13.67 -7.06
C SER A 54 1.94 -13.06 -5.80
N ASN A 55 0.83 -13.62 -5.30
CA ASN A 55 0.15 -13.12 -4.11
C ASN A 55 1.01 -13.26 -2.84
N LEU A 56 1.86 -14.29 -2.80
CA LEU A 56 2.81 -14.51 -1.71
C LEU A 56 3.91 -13.42 -1.66
N PHE A 57 4.23 -12.82 -2.80
CA PHE A 57 5.11 -11.66 -2.84
C PHE A 57 4.35 -10.37 -2.54
N LEU A 58 3.15 -10.24 -3.10
CA LEU A 58 2.30 -9.05 -2.94
C LEU A 58 2.00 -8.72 -1.48
N MET A 59 1.78 -9.72 -0.62
CA MET A 59 1.46 -9.50 0.79
C MET A 59 2.54 -8.71 1.57
N PHE A 60 3.79 -8.73 1.12
CA PHE A 60 4.87 -7.93 1.71
C PHE A 60 5.03 -6.55 1.06
N ILE A 61 4.59 -6.38 -0.18
CA ILE A 61 4.86 -5.20 -1.01
C ILE A 61 3.69 -4.22 -1.05
N ILE A 62 2.45 -4.72 -1.00
CA ILE A 62 1.22 -3.93 -1.26
C ILE A 62 1.12 -2.66 -0.41
N ASN A 63 1.50 -2.76 0.86
CA ASN A 63 1.41 -1.63 1.78
C ASN A 63 2.43 -0.53 1.45
N ARG A 64 3.65 -0.92 1.05
CA ARG A 64 4.66 0.01 0.54
C ARG A 64 4.14 0.70 -0.73
N GLN A 65 3.62 -0.05 -1.69
CA GLN A 65 3.06 0.52 -2.92
C GLN A 65 1.93 1.52 -2.63
N THR A 66 1.07 1.22 -1.66
CA THR A 66 -0.01 2.11 -1.25
C THR A 66 0.51 3.41 -0.62
N ALA A 67 1.56 3.33 0.20
CA ALA A 67 2.18 4.53 0.79
C ALA A 67 2.77 5.45 -0.28
N HIS A 68 3.54 4.89 -1.23
CA HIS A 68 4.10 5.65 -2.36
C HIS A 68 3.01 6.31 -3.19
N TYR A 69 1.97 5.56 -3.56
CA TYR A 69 0.85 6.10 -4.30
C TYR A 69 0.17 7.26 -3.58
N TYR A 70 -0.10 7.14 -2.28
CA TYR A 70 -0.71 8.24 -1.52
C TYR A 70 0.20 9.49 -1.48
N LEU A 71 1.51 9.33 -1.33
CA LEU A 71 2.44 10.46 -1.39
C LEU A 71 2.42 11.16 -2.75
N GLU A 72 2.45 10.38 -3.83
CA GLU A 72 2.34 10.89 -5.21
C GLU A 72 1.02 11.62 -5.46
N HIS A 73 -0.05 11.25 -4.74
CA HIS A 73 -1.39 11.85 -4.83
C HIS A 73 -1.65 12.91 -3.75
N GLY A 74 -0.59 13.53 -3.23
CA GLY A 74 -0.70 14.70 -2.36
C GLY A 74 -1.07 14.40 -0.91
N TYR A 75 -1.07 13.14 -0.49
CA TYR A 75 -1.17 12.82 0.94
C TYR A 75 0.18 13.02 1.62
N ARG A 76 0.14 13.49 2.86
CA ARG A 76 1.31 13.61 3.72
C ARG A 76 1.10 12.81 5.00
N PRO A 77 2.15 12.21 5.57
CA PRO A 77 2.05 11.50 6.84
C PRO A 77 1.65 12.47 7.96
N VAL A 78 0.78 12.00 8.86
CA VAL A 78 0.34 12.75 10.04
C VAL A 78 0.37 11.86 11.26
N GLY A 79 0.70 12.44 12.42
CA GLY A 79 0.85 11.71 13.68
C GLY A 79 2.14 10.89 13.74
N ASP A 80 2.15 9.94 14.67
CA ASP A 80 3.36 9.17 14.99
C ASP A 80 3.65 8.04 14.00
N GLY A 81 4.91 7.60 14.00
CA GLY A 81 5.34 6.39 13.30
C GLY A 81 5.85 6.59 11.87
N TRP A 82 5.78 7.81 11.33
CA TRP A 82 6.36 8.11 10.02
C TRP A 82 7.86 7.84 9.94
N ASN A 83 8.62 8.25 10.97
CA ASN A 83 10.08 8.04 11.01
C ASN A 83 10.49 6.57 10.87
N ILE A 84 9.64 5.64 11.31
CA ILE A 84 9.89 4.20 11.19
C ILE A 84 9.38 3.68 9.85
N ALA A 85 8.18 4.11 9.45
CA ALA A 85 7.53 3.64 8.23
C ALA A 85 8.22 4.13 6.96
N GLY A 86 8.57 5.41 6.90
CA GLY A 86 9.28 6.04 5.78
C GLY A 86 10.58 5.31 5.49
N THR A 87 11.40 5.06 6.52
CA THR A 87 12.63 4.27 6.40
C THR A 87 12.37 2.85 5.88
N LYS A 88 11.38 2.13 6.44
CA LYS A 88 11.02 0.78 5.96
C LYS A 88 10.51 0.75 4.52
N TRP A 89 9.94 1.84 4.04
CA TRP A 89 9.44 1.98 2.68
C TRP A 89 10.45 2.58 1.71
N GLY A 90 11.65 2.93 2.19
CA GLY A 90 12.71 3.55 1.39
C GLY A 90 12.39 4.99 0.97
N ILE A 91 11.58 5.70 1.75
CA ILE A 91 11.25 7.11 1.53
C ILE A 91 12.19 7.92 2.41
N LEU A 92 13.16 8.58 1.79
CA LEU A 92 14.05 9.49 2.49
C LEU A 92 13.25 10.76 2.83
N ALA A 93 13.16 11.08 4.12
CA ALA A 93 12.62 12.36 4.54
C ALA A 93 13.52 13.46 3.98
N GLY A 94 12.98 14.28 3.08
CA GLY A 94 13.58 15.55 2.69
C GLY A 94 13.47 16.57 3.81
#